data_AF-A0A9P0KE94-F1
#
_entry.id   AF-A0A9P0KE94-F1
#
_cell.length_a   1.000
_cell.length_b   1.000
_cell.length_c   1.000
_cell.angle_alpha   90.00
_cell.angle_beta   90.00
_cell.angle_gamma   90.00
#
_symmetry.space_group_name_H-M   'P 1'
#
loop_
_entity.id
_entity.type
_entity.pdbx_description
1 polymer ?
#
loop_
_entity_poly.entity_id
_entity_poly.type
_entity_poly.pdbx_seq_one_letter_code
_entity_poly.pdbx_strand_id
1 'polypeptide(L)'
;MDHDYCFKYVDIGSYGRNFDGGVFQASSLYPVLENRSLLPEGGLLVGDDAFPLKTYLLKRYPDEPAIAEKIYSYRFTRARRIVENAFGILVSRFRVLAKPIQLQEETAIKMIRTTCVLHNWLHKSSLHTYTPPGSIDYEDIVNFTTNLGTWRSEINALPSIARSRINKRSKIATEKLRQKYFFFVMRVLSPGKII
;
A
#
# COMPACT_ATOMS: atom_id res chain seq x y z
N MET A 1 1.04 3.76 4.85
CA MET A 1 2.14 4.60 4.33
C MET A 1 1.53 5.84 3.72
N ASP A 2 2.31 6.91 3.54
CA ASP A 2 1.88 8.11 2.82
C ASP A 2 2.44 8.13 1.38
N HIS A 3 2.23 9.23 0.67
CA HIS A 3 2.70 9.42 -0.71
C HIS A 3 4.23 9.60 -0.80
N ASP A 4 4.88 10.01 0.28
CA ASP A 4 6.34 10.15 0.43
C ASP A 4 7.02 8.83 0.83
N TYR A 5 6.40 7.70 0.50
CA TYR A 5 6.93 6.36 0.78
C TYR A 5 7.20 6.08 2.27
N CYS A 6 6.70 6.92 3.18
CA CYS A 6 6.99 6.82 4.61
C CYS A 6 5.96 5.96 5.36
N PHE A 7 6.47 5.12 6.27
CA PHE A 7 5.66 4.27 7.14
C PHE A 7 5.07 5.10 8.29
N LYS A 8 3.74 5.30 8.31
CA LYS A 8 3.04 6.03 9.39
C LYS A 8 2.60 5.15 10.55
N TYR A 9 2.21 3.94 10.23
CA TYR A 9 1.76 2.93 11.19
C TYR A 9 2.22 1.57 10.67
N VAL A 10 2.76 0.76 11.57
CA VAL A 10 3.17 -0.62 11.30
C VAL A 10 2.68 -1.50 12.44
N ASP A 11 1.93 -2.54 12.08
CA ASP A 11 1.53 -3.61 12.99
C ASP A 11 2.25 -4.89 12.57
N ILE A 12 2.99 -5.49 13.50
CA ILE A 12 3.96 -6.57 13.23
C ILE A 12 3.86 -7.59 14.36
N GLY A 13 3.86 -8.88 14.01
CA GLY A 13 3.76 -9.99 14.97
C GLY A 13 2.45 -10.78 14.90
N SER A 14 1.62 -10.54 13.88
CA SER A 14 0.44 -11.38 13.67
C SER A 14 0.80 -12.73 13.05
N TYR A 15 0.20 -13.82 13.55
CA TYR A 15 0.40 -15.16 13.01
C TYR A 15 -0.11 -15.29 11.56
N GLY A 16 0.72 -15.87 10.68
CA GLY A 16 0.46 -15.96 9.24
C GLY A 16 -0.73 -16.85 8.80
N ARG A 17 -1.43 -17.51 9.72
CA ARG A 17 -2.69 -18.22 9.43
C ARG A 17 -3.93 -17.33 9.49
N ASN A 18 -3.80 -16.10 9.99
CA ASN A 18 -4.90 -15.16 10.04
C ASN A 18 -5.07 -14.48 8.68
N PHE A 19 -6.33 -14.37 8.23
CA PHE A 19 -6.64 -13.59 7.04
C PHE A 19 -6.34 -12.11 7.29
N ASP A 20 -5.87 -11.38 6.27
CA ASP A 20 -5.48 -9.96 6.37
C ASP A 20 -6.57 -9.08 7.01
N GLY A 21 -7.83 -9.35 6.68
CA GLY A 21 -8.98 -8.65 7.28
C GLY A 21 -9.12 -8.88 8.79
N GLY A 22 -8.80 -10.07 9.28
CA GLY A 22 -8.82 -10.40 10.71
C GLY A 22 -7.65 -9.76 11.46
N VAL A 23 -6.45 -9.76 10.86
CA VAL A 23 -5.29 -9.03 11.39
C VAL A 23 -5.59 -7.54 11.51
N PHE A 24 -6.17 -6.95 10.47
CA PHE A 24 -6.56 -5.54 10.50
C PHE A 24 -7.60 -5.24 11.58
N GLN A 25 -8.63 -6.08 11.74
CA GLN A 25 -9.65 -5.90 12.78
C GLN A 25 -9.07 -6.01 14.20
N ALA A 26 -8.05 -6.83 14.40
CA ALA A 26 -7.36 -6.97 15.68
C ALA A 26 -6.35 -5.84 15.97
N SER A 27 -5.95 -5.08 14.93
CA SER A 27 -4.99 -3.99 15.09
C SER A 27 -5.52 -2.84 15.94
N SER A 28 -4.63 -2.16 16.65
CA SER A 28 -4.97 -0.96 17.41
C SER A 28 -5.45 0.20 16.53
N LEU A 29 -5.18 0.13 15.22
CA LEU A 29 -5.61 1.12 14.24
C LEU A 29 -7.11 1.02 13.91
N TYR A 30 -7.69 -0.19 13.97
CA TYR A 30 -9.07 -0.44 13.59
C TYR A 30 -10.11 0.46 14.30
N PRO A 31 -10.16 0.52 15.65
CA PRO A 31 -11.16 1.34 16.34
C PRO A 31 -10.99 2.84 16.05
N VAL A 32 -9.76 3.32 15.85
CA VAL A 32 -9.49 4.73 15.54
C VAL A 32 -10.00 5.10 14.15
N LEU A 33 -9.87 4.18 13.18
CA LEU A 33 -10.37 4.38 11.82
C LEU A 33 -11.89 4.31 11.73
N GLU A 34 -12.53 3.42 12.50
CA GLU A 34 -14.01 3.36 12.57
C GLU A 34 -14.59 4.66 13.14
N ASN A 35 -13.88 5.30 14.07
CA ASN A 35 -14.24 6.61 14.62
C ASN A 35 -13.81 7.80 13.73
N ARG A 36 -13.17 7.55 12.58
CA ARG A 36 -12.69 8.54 11.59
C ARG A 36 -11.80 9.66 12.15
N SER A 37 -11.13 9.41 13.27
CA SER A 37 -10.39 10.45 13.99
C SER A 37 -8.97 10.65 13.45
N LEU A 38 -8.47 9.69 12.66
CA LEU A 38 -7.07 9.66 12.21
C LEU A 38 -6.85 10.19 10.79
N LEU A 39 -7.87 10.12 9.93
CA LEU A 39 -7.71 10.51 8.53
C LEU A 39 -8.07 11.99 8.38
N PRO A 40 -7.29 12.76 7.60
CA PRO A 40 -7.67 14.13 7.27
C PRO A 40 -9.01 14.15 6.54
N GLU A 41 -9.66 15.31 6.47
CA GLU A 41 -10.95 15.41 5.78
C GLU A 41 -10.81 14.99 4.31
N GLY A 42 -11.61 13.99 3.91
CA GLY A 42 -11.50 13.34 2.59
C GLY A 42 -10.40 12.28 2.47
N GLY A 43 -9.55 12.07 3.48
CA GLY A 43 -8.53 11.03 3.48
C GLY A 43 -9.12 9.62 3.30
N LEU A 44 -8.52 8.84 2.41
CA LEU A 44 -8.91 7.45 2.13
C LEU A 44 -7.70 6.53 2.19
N LEU A 45 -7.91 5.33 2.69
CA LEU A 45 -6.95 4.24 2.65
C LEU A 45 -7.21 3.38 1.40
N VAL A 46 -6.12 2.84 0.86
CA VAL A 46 -6.13 1.89 -0.25
C VAL A 46 -5.77 0.53 0.34
N GLY A 47 -6.72 -0.41 0.30
CA GLY A 47 -6.55 -1.77 0.81
C GLY A 47 -6.52 -2.82 -0.30
N ASP A 48 -5.93 -3.97 -0.02
CA ASP A 48 -6.09 -5.15 -0.88
C ASP A 48 -7.54 -5.67 -0.92
N ASP A 49 -7.82 -6.54 -1.89
CA ASP A 49 -9.12 -7.21 -2.07
C ASP A 49 -9.50 -8.07 -0.85
N ALA A 50 -8.52 -8.42 0.00
CA ALA A 50 -8.72 -9.11 1.26
C ALA A 50 -9.40 -8.28 2.35
N PHE A 51 -9.40 -6.95 2.22
CA PHE A 51 -10.04 -6.07 3.18
C PHE A 51 -11.50 -5.77 2.82
N PRO A 52 -12.37 -5.56 3.83
CA PRO A 52 -13.72 -5.11 3.59
C PRO A 52 -13.72 -3.70 2.99
N LEU A 53 -14.61 -3.45 2.00
CA LEU A 53 -14.81 -2.09 1.52
C LEU A 53 -15.48 -1.27 2.64
N LYS A 54 -14.87 -0.15 3.01
CA LYS A 54 -15.38 0.79 4.03
C LYS A 54 -15.39 2.21 3.49
N THR A 55 -16.09 3.09 4.18
CA THR A 55 -16.16 4.52 3.81
C THR A 55 -14.80 5.22 3.78
N TYR A 56 -13.81 4.64 4.46
CA TYR A 56 -12.45 5.14 4.54
C TYR A 56 -11.43 4.16 3.93
N LEU A 57 -11.86 2.99 3.42
CA LEU A 57 -10.97 1.94 2.89
C LEU A 57 -11.49 1.47 1.52
N LEU A 58 -10.79 1.91 0.47
CA LEU A 58 -11.06 1.59 -0.91
C LEU A 58 -10.43 0.25 -1.31
N LYS A 59 -11.09 -0.47 -2.22
CA LYS A 59 -10.59 -1.68 -2.87
C LYS A 59 -10.80 -1.65 -4.39
N ARG A 60 -10.19 -2.58 -5.11
CA ARG A 60 -10.31 -2.68 -6.57
C ARG A 60 -11.77 -2.95 -6.97
N TYR A 61 -12.14 -2.52 -8.17
CA TYR A 61 -13.36 -3.03 -8.80
C TYR A 61 -13.15 -4.49 -9.24
N PRO A 62 -14.16 -5.37 -9.12
CA PRO A 62 -14.12 -6.69 -9.72
C PRO A 62 -14.09 -6.58 -11.25
N ASP A 63 -13.65 -7.64 -11.92
CA ASP A 63 -13.35 -7.64 -13.35
C ASP A 63 -14.58 -7.31 -14.25
N GLU A 64 -14.29 -6.84 -15.48
CA GLU A 64 -15.20 -6.22 -16.49
C GLU A 64 -15.70 -4.78 -16.21
N PRO A 65 -14.79 -3.81 -16.01
CA PRO A 65 -15.16 -2.42 -15.76
C PRO A 65 -15.58 -1.62 -17.01
N ALA A 66 -16.62 -0.81 -16.88
CA ALA A 66 -16.92 0.32 -17.76
C ALA A 66 -15.74 1.33 -17.79
N ILE A 67 -15.72 2.26 -18.75
CA ILE A 67 -14.60 3.22 -18.94
C ILE A 67 -14.26 3.97 -17.64
N ALA A 68 -15.28 4.44 -16.93
CA ALA A 68 -15.13 5.10 -15.63
C ALA A 68 -14.37 4.23 -14.61
N GLU A 69 -14.76 2.96 -14.49
CA GLU A 69 -14.18 1.99 -13.57
C GLU A 69 -12.76 1.57 -13.98
N LYS A 70 -12.43 1.63 -15.28
CA LYS A 70 -11.04 1.47 -15.77
C LYS A 70 -10.16 2.60 -15.26
N ILE A 71 -10.61 3.85 -15.31
CA ILE A 71 -9.85 5.01 -14.80
C ILE A 71 -9.66 4.90 -13.29
N TYR A 72 -10.70 4.52 -12.55
CA TYR A 72 -10.58 4.23 -11.12
C TYR A 72 -9.52 3.15 -10.87
N SER A 73 -9.58 2.03 -11.59
CA SER A 73 -8.69 0.88 -11.39
C SER A 73 -7.24 1.21 -11.73
N TYR A 74 -7.03 2.05 -12.74
CA TYR A 74 -5.72 2.62 -13.07
C TYR A 74 -5.18 3.47 -11.89
N ARG A 75 -5.98 4.42 -11.39
CA ARG A 75 -5.61 5.28 -10.25
C ARG A 75 -5.36 4.48 -8.97
N PHE A 76 -6.16 3.44 -8.75
CA PHE A 76 -6.01 2.52 -7.63
C PHE A 76 -4.69 1.73 -7.71
N THR A 77 -4.36 1.20 -8.89
CA THR A 77 -3.07 0.54 -9.14
C THR A 77 -1.92 1.51 -8.94
N ARG A 78 -2.04 2.75 -9.42
CA ARG A 78 -1.05 3.83 -9.21
C ARG A 78 -0.81 4.10 -7.72
N ALA A 79 -1.86 4.17 -6.91
CA ALA A 79 -1.73 4.33 -5.46
C ALA A 79 -1.04 3.13 -4.79
N ARG A 80 -1.35 1.89 -5.24
CA ARG A 80 -0.67 0.68 -4.73
C ARG A 80 0.83 0.64 -5.03
N ARG A 81 1.26 1.17 -6.18
CA ARG A 81 2.69 1.24 -6.52
C ARG A 81 3.50 2.00 -5.47
N ILE A 82 2.93 3.01 -4.80
CA ILE A 82 3.61 3.72 -3.72
C ILE A 82 3.97 2.75 -2.58
N VAL A 83 3.02 1.90 -2.19
CA VAL A 83 3.22 0.88 -1.13
C VAL A 83 4.27 -0.14 -1.58
N GLU A 84 4.19 -0.62 -2.81
CA GLU A 84 5.16 -1.56 -3.37
C GLU A 84 6.57 -0.97 -3.41
N ASN A 85 6.71 0.28 -3.88
CA ASN A 85 7.98 1.00 -3.93
C ASN A 85 8.59 1.17 -2.54
N ALA A 86 7.80 1.58 -1.55
CA ALA A 86 8.29 1.78 -0.19
C ALA A 86 8.82 0.46 0.43
N PHE A 87 8.08 -0.64 0.28
CA PHE A 87 8.57 -1.96 0.71
C PHE A 87 9.78 -2.43 -0.10
N GLY A 88 9.78 -2.19 -1.41
CA GLY A 88 10.90 -2.50 -2.29
C GLY A 88 12.19 -1.80 -1.89
N ILE A 89 12.13 -0.48 -1.63
CA ILE A 89 13.28 0.28 -1.12
C ILE A 89 13.71 -0.25 0.24
N LEU A 90 12.77 -0.48 1.15
CA LEU A 90 13.06 -0.98 2.49
C LEU A 90 13.86 -2.29 2.42
N VAL A 91 13.42 -3.25 1.61
CA VAL A 91 14.08 -4.56 1.48
C VAL A 91 15.42 -4.47 0.72
N SER A 92 15.50 -3.66 -0.34
CA SER A 92 16.75 -3.43 -1.09
C SER A 92 17.84 -2.84 -0.18
N ARG A 93 17.49 -1.85 0.64
CA ARG A 93 18.42 -1.16 1.54
C ARG A 93 18.74 -1.98 2.78
N PHE A 94 17.74 -2.58 3.41
CA PHE A 94 17.92 -3.46 4.57
C PHE A 94 17.84 -4.91 4.14
N ARG A 95 18.88 -5.40 3.46
CA ARG A 95 18.97 -6.76 2.90
C ARG A 95 18.72 -7.90 3.91
N VAL A 96 18.80 -7.61 5.21
CA VAL A 96 18.37 -8.53 6.27
C VAL A 96 16.90 -8.98 6.10
N LEU A 97 16.05 -8.13 5.50
CA LEU A 97 14.65 -8.42 5.19
C LEU A 97 14.44 -9.21 3.90
N ALA A 98 15.48 -9.35 3.06
CA ALA A 98 15.38 -10.03 1.77
C ALA A 98 15.44 -11.56 1.89
N LYS A 99 15.76 -12.08 3.07
CA LYS A 99 15.88 -13.52 3.34
C LYS A 99 15.08 -13.89 4.59
N PRO A 100 14.67 -15.16 4.75
CA PRO A 100 14.09 -15.64 5.99
C PRO A 100 15.01 -15.33 7.19
N ILE A 101 14.44 -14.71 8.22
CA ILE A 101 15.17 -14.26 9.40
C ILE A 101 15.12 -15.36 10.45
N GLN A 102 16.28 -15.91 10.83
CA GLN A 102 16.41 -16.89 11.90
C GLN A 102 16.65 -16.19 13.25
N LEU A 103 15.66 -15.44 13.72
CA LEU A 103 15.69 -14.75 15.02
C LEU A 103 14.47 -15.16 15.85
N GLN A 104 14.58 -14.98 17.17
CA GLN A 104 13.40 -15.01 18.04
C GLN A 104 12.40 -13.94 17.59
N GLU A 105 11.11 -14.26 17.72
CA GLU A 105 10.00 -13.41 17.26
C GLU A 105 10.11 -11.96 17.77
N GLU A 106 10.38 -11.79 19.06
CA GLU A 106 10.52 -10.48 19.70
C GLU A 106 11.65 -9.64 19.06
N THR A 107 12.78 -10.28 18.76
CA THR A 107 13.92 -9.64 18.12
C THR A 107 13.61 -9.30 16.66
N ALA A 108 12.92 -10.18 15.94
CA ALA A 108 12.49 -9.93 14.57
C ALA A 108 11.51 -8.75 14.50
N ILE A 109 10.52 -8.68 15.40
CA ILE A 109 9.57 -7.55 15.48
C ILE A 109 10.32 -6.24 15.73
N LYS A 110 11.24 -6.20 16.71
CA LYS A 110 12.07 -5.02 16.99
C LYS A 110 12.89 -4.62 15.78
N MET A 111 13.53 -5.58 15.11
CA MET A 111 14.34 -5.34 13.93
C MET A 111 13.51 -4.71 12.80
N ILE A 112 12.33 -5.26 12.48
CA ILE A 112 11.45 -4.74 11.43
C ILE A 112 10.92 -3.34 11.78
N ARG A 113 10.57 -3.08 13.05
CA ARG A 113 10.19 -1.73 13.49
C ARG A 113 11.33 -0.74 13.30
N THR A 114 12.54 -1.12 13.70
CA THR A 114 13.74 -0.28 13.56
C THR A 114 14.04 0.02 12.09
N THR A 115 13.95 -0.95 11.18
CA THR A 115 14.18 -0.70 9.75
C THR A 115 13.15 0.27 9.17
N CYS A 116 11.87 0.17 9.54
CA CYS A 116 10.85 1.14 9.13
C CYS A 116 11.14 2.58 9.62
N VAL A 117 11.59 2.72 10.87
CA VAL A 117 11.96 4.03 11.44
C VAL A 117 13.20 4.60 10.76
N LEU A 118 14.25 3.80 10.58
CA LEU A 118 15.48 4.20 9.90
C LEU A 118 15.22 4.55 8.43
N HIS A 119 14.36 3.79 7.74
CA HIS A 119 13.92 4.11 6.39
C HIS A 119 13.30 5.51 6.32
N ASN A 120 12.33 5.80 7.19
CA ASN A 120 11.69 7.11 7.22
C ASN A 120 12.68 8.24 7.49
N TRP A 121 13.62 8.01 8.43
CA TRP A 121 14.65 9.00 8.75
C TRP A 121 15.58 9.25 7.56
N LEU A 122 16.15 8.20 6.98
CA LEU A 122 17.07 8.29 5.83
C LEU A 122 16.41 8.87 4.59
N HIS A 123 15.15 8.50 4.32
CA HIS A 123 14.39 9.05 3.20
C HIS A 123 14.22 10.56 3.32
N LYS A 124 13.99 11.06 4.54
CA LYS A 124 13.83 12.50 4.82
C LYS A 124 15.15 13.25 4.93
N SER A 125 16.17 12.67 5.55
CA SER A 125 17.44 13.34 5.82
C SER A 125 18.41 13.27 4.64
N SER A 126 18.28 12.27 3.77
CA SER A 126 19.30 11.93 2.78
C SER A 126 18.69 11.35 1.50
N LEU A 127 17.59 11.95 1.02
CA LEU A 127 16.78 11.47 -0.11
C LEU A 127 17.63 11.06 -1.33
N HIS A 128 18.53 11.92 -1.80
CA HIS A 128 19.32 11.69 -3.02
C HIS A 128 20.28 10.50 -2.90
N THR A 129 20.74 10.18 -1.69
CA THR A 129 21.66 9.05 -1.45
C THR A 129 20.87 7.77 -1.14
N TYR A 130 19.82 7.89 -0.31
CA TYR A 130 19.02 6.75 0.13
C TYR A 130 18.08 6.26 -0.97
N THR A 131 17.51 7.17 -1.76
CA THR A 131 16.55 6.90 -2.83
C THR A 131 16.92 7.71 -4.07
N PRO A 132 18.03 7.37 -4.74
CA PRO A 132 18.50 8.11 -5.91
C PRO A 132 17.47 8.05 -7.06
N PRO A 133 17.51 9.00 -8.00
CA PRO A 133 16.65 8.98 -9.19
C PRO A 133 16.73 7.64 -9.91
N GLY A 134 15.58 7.10 -10.29
CA GLY A 134 15.47 5.77 -10.91
C GLY A 134 15.37 4.61 -9.91
N SER A 135 15.55 4.82 -8.61
CA SER A 135 15.27 3.77 -7.62
C SER A 135 13.79 3.44 -7.48
N ILE A 136 12.89 4.40 -7.75
CA ILE A 136 11.43 4.24 -7.61
C ILE A 136 10.79 4.15 -8.99
N ASP A 137 9.66 3.45 -9.11
CA ASP A 137 8.85 3.49 -10.31
C ASP A 137 8.34 4.88 -10.62
N TYR A 138 8.39 5.27 -11.89
CA TYR A 138 7.75 6.49 -12.35
C TYR A 138 7.00 6.25 -13.64
N GLU A 139 5.94 7.02 -13.83
CA GLU A 139 5.16 7.00 -15.05
C GLU A 139 5.70 8.06 -16.00
N ASP A 140 6.04 7.62 -17.21
CA ASP A 140 6.26 8.51 -18.33
C ASP A 140 4.90 8.80 -18.97
N ILE A 141 4.38 9.99 -18.67
CA ILE A 141 3.07 10.44 -19.14
C ILE A 141 3.08 10.69 -20.65
N VAL A 142 4.24 11.03 -21.22
CA VAL A 142 4.38 11.33 -22.65
C VAL A 142 4.31 10.03 -23.46
N ASN A 143 5.01 9.00 -22.98
CA ASN A 143 5.06 7.71 -23.65
C ASN A 143 3.99 6.72 -23.17
N PHE A 144 3.18 7.10 -22.17
CA PHE A 144 2.20 6.22 -21.51
C PHE A 144 2.81 4.91 -20.97
N THR A 145 4.08 4.96 -20.59
CA THR A 145 4.82 3.80 -20.05
C THR A 145 5.07 3.95 -18.57
N THR A 146 5.23 2.82 -17.88
CA THR A 146 5.71 2.80 -16.48
C THR A 146 7.15 2.30 -16.49
N ASN A 147 8.08 3.14 -16.06
CA ASN A 147 9.47 2.76 -15.86
C ASN A 147 9.62 2.15 -14.47
N LEU A 148 10.27 0.99 -14.40
CA LEU A 148 10.43 0.24 -13.15
C LEU A 148 11.66 0.74 -12.39
N GLY A 149 11.52 0.89 -11.07
CA GLY A 149 12.62 1.29 -10.19
C GLY A 149 13.68 0.19 -10.04
N THR A 150 14.93 0.59 -9.77
CA THR A 150 16.06 -0.35 -9.65
C THR A 150 15.83 -1.44 -8.60
N TRP A 151 15.08 -1.14 -7.52
CA TRP A 151 14.79 -2.09 -6.45
C TRP A 151 14.14 -3.38 -6.96
N ARG A 152 13.36 -3.31 -8.06
CA ARG A 152 12.71 -4.48 -8.67
C ARG A 152 13.71 -5.50 -9.23
N SER A 153 14.90 -5.05 -9.63
CA SER A 153 15.98 -5.90 -10.11
C SER A 153 16.93 -6.36 -9.00
N GLU A 154 16.99 -5.62 -7.90
CA GLU A 154 17.89 -5.88 -6.78
C GLU A 154 17.34 -6.95 -5.80
N ILE A 155 16.02 -7.15 -5.80
CA ILE A 155 15.35 -8.15 -4.98
C ILE A 155 15.06 -9.37 -5.86
N ASN A 156 15.71 -10.51 -5.58
CA ASN A 156 15.22 -11.80 -6.07
C ASN A 156 13.81 -12.01 -5.51
N ALA A 157 12.81 -12.02 -6.39
CA ALA A 157 11.40 -11.88 -6.04
C ALA A 157 11.02 -12.63 -4.76
N LEU A 158 10.51 -11.90 -3.76
CA LEU A 158 9.78 -12.52 -2.66
C LEU A 158 8.58 -13.27 -3.29
N PRO A 159 8.37 -14.56 -2.96
CA PRO A 159 7.24 -15.31 -3.51
C PRO A 159 5.94 -14.56 -3.18
N SER A 160 5.16 -14.24 -4.22
CA SER A 160 3.83 -13.65 -4.04
C SER A 160 3.01 -14.56 -3.14
N ILE A 161 2.47 -14.01 -2.05
CA ILE A 161 1.47 -14.71 -1.26
C ILE A 161 0.29 -14.99 -2.20
N ALA A 162 -0.05 -16.27 -2.38
CA ALA A 162 -1.11 -16.68 -3.29
C ALA A 162 -2.43 -16.02 -2.88
N ARG A 163 -3.16 -15.48 -3.87
CA ARG A 163 -4.48 -14.87 -3.66
C ARG A 163 -5.42 -15.90 -3.03
N SER A 164 -5.72 -15.74 -1.75
CA SER A 164 -6.75 -16.54 -1.09
C SER A 164 -8.13 -16.10 -1.60
N ARG A 165 -8.95 -17.06 -2.05
CA ARG A 165 -10.31 -16.81 -2.56
C ARG A 165 -11.19 -16.30 -1.42
N ILE A 166 -11.81 -15.13 -1.58
CA ILE A 166 -12.72 -14.54 -0.58
C ILE A 166 -14.16 -14.44 -1.10
N ASN A 167 -15.09 -14.73 -0.18
CA ASN A 167 -16.53 -14.83 -0.37
C ASN A 167 -17.19 -13.52 -0.85
N LYS A 168 -18.11 -13.66 -1.82
CA LYS A 168 -18.95 -12.59 -2.39
C LYS A 168 -20.00 -12.13 -1.36
N ARG A 169 -19.81 -10.97 -0.71
CA ARG A 169 -20.88 -10.23 0.00
C ARG A 169 -21.47 -9.11 -0.88
N SER A 170 -22.72 -8.76 -0.61
CA SER A 170 -23.70 -8.12 -1.51
C SER A 170 -23.16 -6.96 -2.37
N LYS A 171 -23.37 -7.06 -3.69
CA LYS A 171 -22.93 -6.11 -4.72
C LYS A 171 -23.45 -4.67 -4.51
N ILE A 172 -24.67 -4.51 -3.98
CA ILE A 172 -25.41 -3.23 -4.02
C ILE A 172 -24.82 -2.15 -3.10
N ALA A 173 -24.51 -2.49 -1.84
CA ALA A 173 -23.91 -1.54 -0.89
C ALA A 173 -22.47 -1.18 -1.29
N THR A 174 -21.75 -2.17 -1.83
CA THR A 174 -20.39 -2.00 -2.36
C THR A 174 -20.38 -1.01 -3.53
N GLU A 175 -21.37 -1.12 -4.43
CA GLU A 175 -21.47 -0.25 -5.61
C GLU A 175 -21.82 1.19 -5.25
N LYS A 176 -22.79 1.40 -4.34
CA LYS A 176 -23.13 2.74 -3.84
C LYS A 176 -21.96 3.45 -3.19
N LEU A 177 -21.16 2.72 -2.42
CA LEU A 177 -19.97 3.29 -1.78
C LEU A 177 -18.91 3.67 -2.81
N ARG A 178 -18.70 2.82 -3.82
CA ARG A 178 -17.75 3.12 -4.89
C ARG A 178 -18.19 4.31 -5.73
N GLN A 179 -19.47 4.41 -6.11
CA GLN A 179 -20.02 5.59 -6.79
C GLN A 179 -19.82 6.87 -5.97
N LYS A 180 -19.97 6.81 -4.65
CA LYS A 180 -19.75 7.96 -3.75
C LYS A 180 -18.30 8.45 -3.77
N TYR A 181 -17.32 7.55 -3.73
CA TYR A 181 -15.90 7.91 -3.72
C TYR A 181 -15.28 7.97 -5.12
N PHE A 182 -16.04 7.63 -6.17
CA PHE A 182 -15.61 7.68 -7.56
C PHE A 182 -15.10 9.08 -7.92
N PHE A 183 -15.90 10.11 -7.68
CA PHE A 183 -15.52 11.50 -7.96
C PHE A 183 -14.34 11.98 -7.12
N PHE A 184 -14.19 11.47 -5.89
CA PHE A 184 -13.07 11.81 -5.03
C PHE A 184 -11.74 11.23 -5.57
N VAL A 185 -11.72 9.94 -5.91
CA VAL A 185 -10.57 9.28 -6.54
C VAL A 185 -10.24 9.94 -7.88
N MET A 186 -11.27 10.31 -8.65
CA MET A 186 -11.15 11.02 -9.93
C MET A 186 -10.61 12.45 -9.80
N ARG A 187 -10.68 13.06 -8.61
CA ARG A 187 -10.15 14.39 -8.33
C ARG A 187 -8.74 14.34 -7.74
N VAL A 188 -8.54 13.52 -6.72
CA VAL A 188 -7.32 13.51 -5.88
C VAL A 188 -6.15 12.76 -6.52
N LEU A 189 -6.40 11.69 -7.27
CA LEU A 189 -5.34 10.88 -7.90
C LEU A 189 -5.10 11.23 -9.38
N SER A 190 -5.35 12.49 -9.75
CA SER A 190 -5.21 12.95 -11.13
C SER A 190 -3.74 13.04 -11.54
N PRO A 191 -3.39 12.81 -12.82
CA PRO A 191 -2.03 13.03 -13.30
C PRO A 191 -1.58 14.46 -12.99
N GLY A 192 -0.41 14.63 -12.35
CA GLY A 192 0.18 15.94 -12.05
C GLY A 192 -0.28 16.64 -10.76
N LYS A 193 -1.14 16.04 -9.93
CA LYS A 193 -1.48 16.56 -8.59
C LYS A 193 -1.28 15.47 -7.54
N ILE A 194 -0.18 15.54 -6.80
CA ILE A 194 -0.03 14.87 -5.50
C ILE A 194 0.35 15.99 -4.53
N ILE A 195 -0.45 16.14 -3.48
CA ILE A 195 -0.21 17.00 -2.29
C ILE A 195 0.04 16.05 -1.12
#